data_AF-A0AAW9SM50-F1
#
_entry.id   AF-A0AAW9SM50-F1
#
_cell.length_a   1.000
_cell.length_b   1.000
_cell.length_c   1.000
_cell.angle_alpha   90.00
_cell.angle_beta   90.00
_cell.angle_gamma   90.00
#
_symmetry.space_group_name_H-M   'P 1'
#
loop_
_entity.id
_entity.type
_entity.pdbx_description
1 polymer ?
#
loop_
_entity_poly.entity_id
_entity_poly.type
_entity_poly.pdbx_seq_one_letter_code
_entity_poly.pdbx_strand_id
1 'polypeptide(L)'
;MVVEDKILAKKIASLEYQTANKALREVLAKVNAEEQLSIEDIKYILNIPEKSLIGDFLIEYDYFTEDQKSFIESYIIANLNDEDRDFVSDMIDFATIESLNLPYEVCIDFLKSNTEGESYVVSSVLSYLISQPKFNYIEKLFVALTNVLEDASFFQNAQLKAAFCLFRITQDRKYLREVIELVEKGQSINKDLLKNMLSIHFNNNKYFSIRELEKYR
;
A
#
# COMPACT_ATOMS: atom_id res chain seq x y z
N MET A 1 22.32 -35.83 -5.53
CA MET A 1 21.68 -35.56 -4.22
C MET A 1 21.08 -34.15 -4.13
N VAL A 2 21.83 -33.05 -4.26
CA VAL A 2 21.26 -31.68 -4.06
C VAL A 2 20.21 -31.23 -5.09
N VAL A 3 20.19 -31.82 -6.29
CA VAL A 3 19.30 -31.40 -7.39
C VAL A 3 17.90 -32.02 -7.29
N GLU A 4 17.80 -33.27 -6.84
CA GLU A 4 16.52 -34.00 -6.73
C GLU A 4 15.65 -33.46 -5.57
N ASP A 5 16.28 -33.12 -4.45
CA ASP A 5 15.60 -32.52 -3.29
C ASP A 5 15.02 -31.13 -3.62
N LYS A 6 15.73 -30.32 -4.42
CA LYS A 6 15.24 -29.01 -4.89
C LYS A 6 14.06 -29.14 -5.85
N ILE A 7 14.05 -30.17 -6.69
CA ILE A 7 12.93 -30.43 -7.61
C ILE A 7 11.71 -30.91 -6.82
N LEU A 8 11.90 -31.79 -5.83
CA LEU A 8 10.81 -32.30 -4.99
C LEU A 8 10.18 -31.17 -4.14
N ALA A 9 10.99 -30.32 -3.51
CA ALA A 9 10.49 -29.19 -2.73
C ALA A 9 9.68 -28.19 -3.59
N LYS A 10 10.16 -27.88 -4.81
CA LYS A 10 9.41 -27.07 -5.77
C LYS A 10 8.09 -27.72 -6.18
N LYS A 11 8.07 -29.04 -6.33
CA LYS A 11 6.87 -29.78 -6.74
C LYS A 11 5.82 -29.85 -5.64
N ILE A 12 6.25 -30.01 -4.39
CA ILE A 12 5.39 -29.98 -3.19
C ILE A 12 4.81 -28.58 -3.01
N ALA A 13 5.65 -27.53 -3.03
CA ALA A 13 5.19 -26.14 -2.94
C ALA A 13 4.21 -25.78 -4.07
N SER A 14 4.47 -26.26 -5.30
CA SER A 14 3.55 -26.07 -6.43
C SER A 14 2.20 -26.78 -6.25
N LEU A 15 2.17 -27.95 -5.60
CA LEU A 15 0.94 -28.69 -5.33
C LEU A 15 0.14 -28.06 -4.19
N GLU A 16 0.83 -27.61 -3.15
CA GLU A 16 0.24 -26.85 -2.04
C GLU A 16 -0.36 -25.52 -2.56
N TYR A 17 0.37 -24.80 -3.41
CA TYR A 17 -0.12 -23.60 -4.10
C TYR A 17 -1.38 -23.88 -4.92
N GLN A 18 -1.38 -24.91 -5.76
CA GLN A 18 -2.54 -25.25 -6.58
C GLN A 18 -3.76 -25.63 -5.73
N THR A 19 -3.52 -26.32 -4.61
CA THR A 19 -4.59 -26.72 -3.68
C THR A 19 -5.14 -25.50 -2.93
N ALA A 20 -4.28 -24.61 -2.45
CA ALA A 20 -4.67 -23.37 -1.78
C ALA A 20 -5.38 -22.39 -2.74
N ASN A 21 -4.89 -22.22 -3.96
CA ASN A 21 -5.50 -21.36 -4.98
C ASN A 21 -6.85 -21.93 -5.43
N LYS A 22 -6.96 -23.27 -5.57
CA LYS A 22 -8.25 -23.91 -5.82
C LYS A 22 -9.23 -23.70 -4.66
N ALA A 23 -8.79 -23.86 -3.42
CA ALA A 23 -9.62 -23.60 -2.24
C ALA A 23 -10.04 -22.13 -2.14
N LEU A 24 -9.13 -21.19 -2.41
CA LEU A 24 -9.43 -19.76 -2.48
C LEU A 24 -10.47 -19.49 -3.57
N ARG A 25 -10.28 -20.04 -4.77
CA ARG A 25 -11.26 -19.91 -5.87
C ARG A 25 -12.59 -20.56 -5.54
N GLU A 26 -12.62 -21.66 -4.80
CA GLU A 26 -13.86 -22.28 -4.34
C GLU A 26 -14.56 -21.41 -3.29
N VAL A 27 -13.82 -20.72 -2.42
CA VAL A 27 -14.38 -19.74 -1.49
C VAL A 27 -14.86 -18.48 -2.23
N LEU A 28 -14.05 -17.90 -3.11
CA LEU A 28 -14.44 -16.76 -3.96
C LEU A 28 -15.58 -17.10 -4.94
N ALA A 29 -15.69 -18.37 -5.37
CA ALA A 29 -16.82 -18.81 -6.19
C ALA A 29 -18.13 -18.86 -5.39
N LYS A 30 -18.07 -19.11 -4.07
CA LYS A 30 -19.23 -18.94 -3.18
C LYS A 30 -19.57 -17.45 -3.00
N VAL A 31 -18.58 -16.56 -3.05
CA VAL A 31 -18.77 -15.10 -3.01
C VAL A 31 -19.52 -14.55 -4.23
N ASN A 32 -19.29 -15.11 -5.43
CA ASN A 32 -20.06 -14.77 -6.63
C ASN A 32 -21.57 -15.11 -6.52
N ALA A 33 -21.99 -15.78 -5.44
CA ALA A 33 -23.38 -16.10 -5.13
C ALA A 33 -24.01 -15.21 -4.02
N GLU A 34 -23.40 -14.08 -3.68
CA GLU A 34 -23.85 -13.14 -2.63
C GLU A 34 -23.83 -13.70 -1.19
N GLU A 35 -23.12 -14.81 -0.93
CA GLU A 35 -22.95 -15.33 0.43
C GLU A 35 -21.89 -14.53 1.21
N GLN A 36 -22.28 -13.98 2.37
CA GLN A 36 -21.33 -13.39 3.32
C GLN A 36 -20.42 -14.46 3.90
N LEU A 37 -19.12 -14.21 3.94
CA LEU A 37 -18.17 -15.11 4.59
C LEU A 37 -18.35 -15.06 6.11
N SER A 38 -18.11 -16.18 6.79
CA SER A 38 -18.00 -16.17 8.26
C SER A 38 -16.61 -15.66 8.69
N ILE A 39 -16.47 -15.28 9.97
CA ILE A 39 -15.14 -14.95 10.52
C ILE A 39 -14.21 -16.17 10.47
N GLU A 40 -14.76 -17.38 10.62
CA GLU A 40 -14.02 -18.63 10.51
C GLU A 40 -13.47 -18.86 9.09
N ASP A 41 -14.25 -18.55 8.06
CA ASP A 41 -13.79 -18.64 6.66
C ASP A 41 -12.66 -17.65 6.39
N ILE A 42 -12.82 -16.39 6.83
CA ILE A 42 -11.78 -15.35 6.68
C ILE A 42 -10.52 -15.79 7.43
N LYS A 43 -10.66 -16.24 8.68
CA LYS A 43 -9.53 -16.74 9.47
C LYS A 43 -8.82 -17.90 8.78
N TYR A 44 -9.55 -18.80 8.14
CA TYR A 44 -8.93 -19.89 7.38
C TYR A 44 -8.08 -19.35 6.23
N ILE A 45 -8.61 -18.39 5.44
CA ILE A 45 -7.90 -17.78 4.32
C ILE A 45 -6.64 -17.04 4.79
N LEU A 46 -6.74 -16.23 5.84
CA LEU A 46 -5.61 -15.47 6.40
C LEU A 46 -4.51 -16.36 7.00
N ASN A 47 -4.75 -17.67 7.18
CA ASN A 47 -3.73 -18.63 7.64
C ASN A 47 -3.16 -19.49 6.50
N ILE A 48 -3.50 -19.21 5.24
CA ILE A 48 -2.88 -19.88 4.09
C ILE A 48 -1.38 -19.53 4.07
N PRO A 49 -0.47 -20.52 3.93
CA PRO A 49 0.98 -20.26 3.92
C PRO A 49 1.46 -19.35 2.77
N GLU A 50 0.75 -19.41 1.64
CA GLU A 50 1.03 -18.60 0.46
C GLU A 50 0.44 -17.20 0.62
N LYS A 51 1.30 -16.23 0.95
CA LYS A 51 0.92 -14.85 1.25
C LYS A 51 0.35 -14.08 0.07
N SER A 52 0.80 -14.37 -1.15
CA SER A 52 0.27 -13.74 -2.36
C SER A 52 -1.24 -13.96 -2.51
N LEU A 53 -1.72 -15.15 -2.16
CA LEU A 53 -3.15 -15.48 -2.17
C LEU A 53 -3.97 -14.70 -1.14
N ILE A 54 -3.34 -14.29 -0.04
CA ILE A 54 -3.98 -13.45 0.99
C ILE A 54 -4.18 -12.04 0.44
N GLY A 55 -3.16 -11.48 -0.22
CA GLY A 55 -3.24 -10.18 -0.90
C GLY A 55 -4.36 -10.16 -1.93
N ASP A 56 -4.36 -11.14 -2.84
CA ASP A 56 -5.42 -11.30 -3.86
C ASP A 56 -6.82 -11.37 -3.23
N PHE A 57 -6.99 -12.16 -2.17
CA PHE A 57 -8.26 -12.29 -1.47
C PHE A 57 -8.78 -10.95 -0.91
N LEU A 58 -7.92 -10.22 -0.21
CA LEU A 58 -8.31 -8.96 0.43
C LEU A 58 -8.67 -7.89 -0.60
N ILE A 59 -8.00 -7.88 -1.76
CA ILE A 59 -8.27 -6.93 -2.84
C ILE A 59 -9.55 -7.28 -3.61
N GLU A 60 -9.84 -8.57 -3.81
CA GLU A 60 -11.00 -9.00 -4.62
C GLU A 60 -12.32 -9.05 -3.85
N TYR A 61 -12.30 -9.05 -2.50
CA TYR A 61 -13.50 -9.17 -1.68
C TYR A 61 -13.97 -7.83 -1.09
N ASP A 62 -15.02 -7.24 -1.64
CA ASP A 62 -15.53 -5.92 -1.23
C ASP A 62 -16.60 -5.94 -0.11
N TYR A 63 -17.04 -7.11 0.37
CA TYR A 63 -18.24 -7.24 1.21
C TYR A 63 -17.95 -7.46 2.71
N PHE A 64 -16.80 -7.01 3.20
CA PHE A 64 -16.44 -7.14 4.62
C PHE A 64 -17.38 -6.31 5.52
N THR A 65 -17.89 -6.94 6.57
CA THR A 65 -18.58 -6.28 7.69
C THR A 65 -17.58 -5.59 8.63
N GLU A 66 -18.04 -4.67 9.46
CA GLU A 66 -17.17 -3.95 10.42
C GLU A 66 -16.45 -4.88 11.42
N ASP A 67 -17.11 -5.95 11.86
CA ASP A 67 -16.50 -6.95 12.75
C ASP A 67 -15.37 -7.70 12.03
N GLN A 68 -15.55 -8.00 10.75
CA GLN A 68 -14.53 -8.65 9.91
C GLN A 68 -13.37 -7.70 9.61
N LYS A 69 -13.66 -6.42 9.31
CA LYS A 69 -12.63 -5.39 9.14
C LYS A 69 -11.78 -5.22 10.40
N SER A 70 -12.42 -5.21 11.57
CA SER A 70 -11.72 -5.14 12.87
C SER A 70 -10.81 -6.36 13.10
N PHE A 71 -11.28 -7.55 12.70
CA PHE A 71 -10.47 -8.77 12.74
C PHE A 71 -9.28 -8.71 11.77
N ILE A 72 -9.49 -8.27 10.53
CA ILE A 72 -8.44 -8.13 9.52
C ILE A 72 -7.43 -7.05 9.92
N GLU A 73 -7.87 -5.92 10.47
CA GLU A 73 -6.98 -4.89 11.02
C GLU A 73 -6.01 -5.48 12.06
N SER A 74 -6.56 -6.26 13.00
CA SER A 74 -5.75 -6.92 14.03
C SER A 74 -4.72 -7.88 13.42
N TYR A 75 -5.12 -8.62 12.38
CA TYR A 75 -4.23 -9.50 11.63
C TYR A 75 -3.12 -8.72 10.92
N ILE A 76 -3.44 -7.63 10.22
CA ILE A 76 -2.47 -6.80 9.51
C ILE A 76 -1.44 -6.25 10.49
N ILE A 77 -1.89 -5.69 11.61
CA ILE A 77 -1.00 -5.13 12.65
C ILE A 77 0.00 -6.18 13.16
N ALA A 78 -0.45 -7.42 13.35
CA ALA A 78 0.41 -8.50 13.79
C ALA A 78 1.48 -8.89 12.77
N ASN A 79 1.27 -8.60 11.48
CA ASN A 79 2.13 -9.01 10.37
C ASN A 79 2.93 -7.85 9.74
N LEU A 80 2.85 -6.63 10.26
CA LEU A 80 3.62 -5.49 9.71
C LEU A 80 5.14 -5.72 9.75
N ASN A 81 5.65 -6.52 10.68
CA ASN A 81 7.08 -6.82 10.79
C ASN A 81 7.52 -8.04 9.98
N ASP A 82 6.67 -8.55 9.10
CA ASP A 82 6.99 -9.71 8.27
C ASP A 82 8.13 -9.39 7.28
N GLU A 83 8.97 -10.40 7.00
CA GLU A 83 10.12 -10.30 6.09
C GLU A 83 9.69 -10.18 4.62
N ASP A 84 8.51 -10.68 4.27
CA ASP A 84 7.92 -10.58 2.95
C ASP A 84 7.31 -9.18 2.73
N ARG A 85 8.08 -8.32 2.06
CA ARG A 85 7.73 -6.91 1.85
C ARG A 85 6.60 -6.72 0.85
N ASP A 86 6.45 -7.61 -0.12
CA ASP A 86 5.34 -7.54 -1.07
C ASP A 86 4.01 -7.81 -0.33
N PHE A 87 3.99 -8.84 0.52
CA PHE A 87 2.85 -9.12 1.38
C PHE A 87 2.51 -7.96 2.32
N VAL A 88 3.50 -7.37 3.00
CA VAL A 88 3.28 -6.21 3.87
C VAL A 88 2.71 -5.02 3.08
N SER A 89 3.19 -4.81 1.85
CA SER A 89 2.69 -3.78 0.94
C SER A 89 1.19 -3.97 0.64
N ASP A 90 0.78 -5.19 0.27
CA ASP A 90 -0.61 -5.53 -0.04
C ASP A 90 -1.53 -5.28 1.17
N MET A 91 -1.07 -5.66 2.38
CA MET A 91 -1.82 -5.45 3.62
C MET A 91 -2.05 -3.95 3.89
N ILE A 92 -1.04 -3.11 3.65
CA ILE A 92 -1.13 -1.67 3.87
C ILE A 92 -2.03 -1.01 2.81
N ASP A 93 -1.98 -1.47 1.56
CA ASP A 93 -2.87 -0.98 0.50
C ASP A 93 -4.33 -1.34 0.78
N PHE A 94 -4.61 -2.57 1.20
CA PHE A 94 -5.95 -2.95 1.65
C PHE A 94 -6.42 -2.09 2.83
N ALA A 95 -5.59 -1.91 3.85
CA ALA A 95 -5.90 -1.04 4.99
C ALA A 95 -6.18 0.41 4.57
N THR A 96 -5.51 0.89 3.52
CA THR A 96 -5.74 2.23 2.95
C THR A 96 -7.11 2.31 2.28
N ILE A 97 -7.48 1.31 1.47
CA ILE A 97 -8.77 1.23 0.76
C ILE A 97 -9.93 1.16 1.76
N GLU A 98 -9.83 0.25 2.73
CA GLU A 98 -10.87 0.00 3.73
C GLU A 98 -10.84 0.99 4.91
N SER A 99 -9.94 1.98 4.87
CA SER A 99 -9.79 3.00 5.92
C SER A 99 -9.53 2.41 7.32
N LEU A 100 -8.78 1.31 7.39
CA LEU A 100 -8.38 0.67 8.65
C LEU A 100 -7.33 1.50 9.38
N ASN A 101 -7.23 1.34 10.70
CA ASN A 101 -6.40 2.16 11.58
C ASN A 101 -5.10 1.46 11.97
N LEU A 102 -4.10 1.55 11.09
CA LEU A 102 -2.75 1.06 11.37
C LEU A 102 -1.98 1.94 12.37
N PRO A 103 -1.04 1.35 13.15
CA PRO A 103 -0.11 2.05 14.02
C PRO A 103 0.74 3.07 13.27
N TYR A 104 0.41 4.35 13.42
CA TYR A 104 0.95 5.42 12.59
C TYR A 104 2.47 5.60 12.73
N GLU A 105 3.01 5.37 13.94
CA GLU A 105 4.47 5.43 14.17
C GLU A 105 5.21 4.33 13.42
N VAL A 106 4.65 3.11 13.40
CA VAL A 106 5.22 1.98 12.65
C VAL A 106 5.20 2.30 11.16
N CYS A 107 4.10 2.88 10.65
CA CYS A 107 4.02 3.35 9.27
C CYS A 107 5.12 4.38 8.95
N ILE A 108 5.34 5.38 9.82
CA ILE A 108 6.40 6.37 9.62
C ILE A 108 7.79 5.73 9.63
N ASP A 109 8.01 4.69 10.43
CA ASP A 109 9.31 4.03 10.54
C ASP A 109 9.73 3.32 9.24
N PHE A 110 8.78 2.82 8.43
CA PHE A 110 9.08 2.28 7.10
C PHE A 110 9.68 3.33 6.15
N LEU A 111 9.38 4.62 6.34
CA LEU A 111 9.97 5.69 5.53
C LEU A 111 11.44 5.96 5.86
N LYS A 112 11.99 5.32 6.90
CA LYS A 112 13.40 5.42 7.28
C LYS A 112 14.27 4.34 6.63
N SER A 113 13.66 3.25 6.13
CA SER A 113 14.37 2.17 5.44
C SER A 113 14.40 2.39 3.94
N ASN A 114 15.55 2.14 3.33
CA ASN A 114 15.84 2.51 1.95
C ASN A 114 16.70 1.41 1.28
N THR A 115 16.20 0.17 1.32
CA THR A 115 16.75 -0.90 0.50
C THR A 115 15.86 -1.07 -0.73
N GLU A 116 16.42 -1.48 -1.88
CA GLU A 116 15.66 -1.64 -3.12
C GLU A 116 14.40 -2.53 -2.96
N GLY A 117 14.42 -3.48 -2.02
CA GLY A 117 13.29 -4.36 -1.69
C GLY A 117 12.16 -3.72 -0.87
N GLU A 118 12.35 -2.51 -0.34
CA GLU A 118 11.34 -1.82 0.50
C GLU A 118 10.48 -0.83 -0.33
N SER A 119 10.74 -0.70 -1.63
CA SER A 119 10.10 0.30 -2.50
C SER A 119 8.57 0.22 -2.51
N TYR A 120 8.02 -0.99 -2.58
CA TYR A 120 6.57 -1.21 -2.58
C TYR A 120 5.97 -0.80 -1.24
N VAL A 121 6.54 -1.26 -0.13
CA VAL A 121 6.11 -0.91 1.23
C VAL A 121 6.16 0.59 1.44
N VAL A 122 7.26 1.26 1.08
CA VAL A 122 7.39 2.73 1.19
C VAL A 122 6.28 3.42 0.39
N SER A 123 6.00 2.94 -0.83
CA SER A 123 4.95 3.50 -1.67
C SER A 123 3.55 3.34 -1.06
N SER A 124 3.21 2.18 -0.53
CA SER A 124 1.91 1.88 0.10
C SER A 124 1.76 2.64 1.42
N VAL A 125 2.82 2.71 2.23
CA VAL A 125 2.88 3.54 3.44
C VAL A 125 2.63 5.01 3.12
N LEU A 126 3.26 5.57 2.09
CA LEU A 126 3.01 6.96 1.70
C LEU A 126 1.55 7.17 1.30
N SER A 127 0.94 6.22 0.57
CA SER A 127 -0.49 6.26 0.25
C SER A 127 -1.35 6.30 1.51
N TYR A 128 -1.07 5.39 2.46
CA TYR A 128 -1.77 5.30 3.74
C TYR A 128 -1.68 6.61 4.52
N LEU A 129 -0.47 7.12 4.74
CA LEU A 129 -0.21 8.34 5.52
C LEU A 129 -0.88 9.59 4.90
N ILE A 130 -0.92 9.68 3.57
CA ILE A 130 -1.62 10.76 2.83
C ILE A 130 -3.13 10.67 3.01
N SER A 131 -3.68 9.46 2.97
CA SER A 131 -5.13 9.23 3.09
C SER A 131 -5.64 9.46 4.51
N GLN A 132 -4.80 9.23 5.52
CA GLN A 132 -5.15 9.32 6.94
C GLN A 132 -4.19 10.22 7.74
N PRO A 133 -4.13 11.53 7.47
CA PRO A 133 -3.20 12.42 8.17
C PRO A 133 -3.55 12.54 9.66
N LYS A 134 -2.60 12.25 10.54
CA LYS A 134 -2.76 12.40 12.00
C LYS A 134 -1.92 13.56 12.53
N PHE A 135 -2.58 14.65 12.94
CA PHE A 135 -1.92 15.89 13.39
C PHE A 135 -0.93 15.70 14.54
N ASN A 136 -1.18 14.77 15.47
CA ASN A 136 -0.27 14.49 16.58
C ASN A 136 1.09 13.94 16.13
N TYR A 137 1.21 13.48 14.89
CA TYR A 137 2.44 12.95 14.30
C TYR A 137 3.06 13.88 13.24
N ILE A 138 2.52 15.09 13.06
CA ILE A 138 2.84 15.94 11.91
C ILE A 138 4.31 16.30 11.81
N GLU A 139 4.98 16.53 12.95
CA GLU A 139 6.42 16.83 12.99
C GLU A 139 7.26 15.62 12.53
N LYS A 140 6.99 14.44 13.09
CA LYS A 140 7.68 13.20 12.71
C LYS A 140 7.45 12.88 11.24
N LEU A 141 6.21 13.04 10.78
CA LEU A 141 5.83 12.83 9.38
C LEU A 141 6.56 13.80 8.46
N PHE A 142 6.60 15.09 8.80
CA PHE A 142 7.31 16.10 8.02
C PHE A 142 8.79 15.77 7.84
N VAL A 143 9.46 15.36 8.93
CA VAL A 143 10.88 14.94 8.88
C VAL A 143 11.04 13.71 7.98
N ALA A 144 10.21 12.68 8.16
CA ALA A 144 10.28 11.46 7.36
C ALA A 144 10.06 11.72 5.86
N LEU A 145 9.05 12.52 5.51
CA LEU A 145 8.77 12.88 4.12
C LEU A 145 9.89 13.73 3.51
N THR A 146 10.49 14.64 4.29
CA THR A 146 11.63 15.44 3.82
C THR A 146 12.82 14.54 3.50
N ASN A 147 13.11 13.54 4.36
CA ASN A 147 14.16 12.57 4.10
C ASN A 147 13.90 11.78 2.81
N VAL A 148 12.67 11.28 2.61
CA VAL A 148 12.29 10.56 1.38
C VAL A 148 12.48 11.45 0.14
N LEU A 149 12.11 12.73 0.24
CA LEU A 149 12.21 13.68 -0.87
C LEU A 149 13.67 14.04 -1.22
N GLU A 150 14.52 14.23 -0.22
CA GLU A 150 15.90 14.71 -0.39
C GLU A 150 16.90 13.59 -0.69
N ASP A 151 16.57 12.34 -0.35
CA ASP A 151 17.44 11.19 -0.60
C ASP A 151 17.22 10.61 -2.01
N ALA A 152 18.26 10.69 -2.84
CA ALA A 152 18.25 10.31 -4.26
C ALA A 152 18.15 8.79 -4.51
N SER A 153 18.30 8.00 -3.47
CA SER A 153 18.17 6.54 -3.51
C SER A 153 16.72 6.05 -3.51
N PHE A 154 15.77 6.87 -3.05
CA PHE A 154 14.36 6.58 -3.20
C PHE A 154 13.94 6.69 -4.66
N PHE A 155 12.99 5.85 -5.05
CA PHE A 155 12.36 5.94 -6.35
C PHE A 155 11.59 7.26 -6.51
N GLN A 156 11.61 7.82 -7.73
CA GLN A 156 10.97 9.10 -8.01
C GLN A 156 9.46 9.12 -7.71
N ASN A 157 8.78 7.98 -7.77
CA ASN A 157 7.38 7.85 -7.40
C ASN A 157 7.15 8.09 -5.89
N ALA A 158 8.04 7.59 -5.03
CA ALA A 158 8.03 7.83 -3.60
C ALA A 158 8.36 9.28 -3.28
N GLN A 159 9.38 9.84 -3.94
CA GLN A 159 9.71 11.27 -3.84
C GLN A 159 8.53 12.16 -4.26
N LEU A 160 7.83 11.81 -5.34
CA LEU A 160 6.65 12.54 -5.81
C LEU A 160 5.51 12.48 -4.79
N LYS A 161 5.21 11.30 -4.24
CA LYS A 161 4.23 11.14 -3.17
C LYS A 161 4.62 11.95 -1.92
N ALA A 162 5.89 11.94 -1.55
CA ALA A 162 6.40 12.68 -0.41
C ALA A 162 6.29 14.20 -0.62
N ALA A 163 6.71 14.72 -1.78
CA ALA A 163 6.55 16.13 -2.15
C ALA A 163 5.09 16.56 -2.13
N PHE A 164 4.19 15.73 -2.69
CA PHE A 164 2.75 16.00 -2.66
C PHE A 164 2.21 16.05 -1.22
N CYS A 165 2.61 15.11 -0.37
CA CYS A 165 2.20 15.07 1.04
C CYS A 165 2.72 16.31 1.81
N LEU A 166 4.00 16.66 1.63
CA LEU A 166 4.61 17.86 2.22
C LEU A 166 3.88 19.13 1.78
N PHE A 167 3.56 19.24 0.49
CA PHE A 167 2.75 20.33 -0.02
C PHE A 167 1.36 20.37 0.65
N ARG A 168 0.69 19.22 0.79
CA ARG A 168 -0.63 19.15 1.44
C ARG A 168 -0.61 19.61 2.90
N ILE A 169 0.42 19.21 3.64
CA ILE A 169 0.59 19.55 5.06
C ILE A 169 0.92 21.04 5.23
N THR A 170 1.84 21.57 4.42
CA THR A 170 2.45 22.89 4.65
C THR A 170 1.83 24.01 3.84
N GLN A 171 1.24 23.68 2.69
CA GLN A 171 0.86 24.62 1.63
C GLN A 171 2.05 25.46 1.10
N ASP A 172 3.30 25.02 1.32
CA ASP A 172 4.49 25.72 0.85
C ASP A 172 4.72 25.45 -0.65
N ARG A 173 4.82 26.54 -1.42
CA ARG A 173 5.09 26.50 -2.87
C ARG A 173 6.41 25.84 -3.23
N LYS A 174 7.37 25.73 -2.32
CA LYS A 174 8.60 24.94 -2.54
C LYS A 174 8.23 23.52 -2.97
N TYR A 175 7.41 22.83 -2.18
CA TYR A 175 7.04 21.44 -2.47
C TYR A 175 6.15 21.29 -3.70
N LEU A 176 5.38 22.34 -4.02
CA LEU A 176 4.63 22.37 -5.28
C LEU A 176 5.57 22.36 -6.50
N ARG A 177 6.66 23.14 -6.44
CA ARG A 177 7.67 23.14 -7.50
C ARG A 177 8.35 21.77 -7.61
N GLU A 178 8.67 21.15 -6.48
CA GLU A 178 9.23 19.79 -6.47
C GLU A 178 8.31 18.78 -7.16
N VAL A 179 7.00 18.81 -6.88
CA VAL A 179 6.00 17.98 -7.57
C VAL A 179 6.04 18.21 -9.09
N ILE A 180 6.05 19.47 -9.53
CA ILE A 180 6.11 19.82 -10.96
C ILE A 180 7.39 19.28 -11.59
N GLU A 181 8.54 19.51 -10.96
CA GLU A 181 9.84 19.05 -11.45
C GLU A 181 9.91 17.53 -11.56
N LEU A 182 9.43 16.79 -10.55
CA LEU A 182 9.40 15.32 -10.57
C LEU A 182 8.48 14.77 -11.66
N VAL A 183 7.37 15.45 -11.96
CA VAL A 183 6.46 15.07 -13.04
C VAL A 183 7.04 15.37 -14.41
N GLU A 184 7.75 16.49 -14.58
CA GLU A 184 8.42 16.82 -15.84
C GLU A 184 9.61 15.89 -16.11
N LYS A 185 10.40 15.54 -15.08
CA LYS A 185 11.54 14.61 -15.17
C LYS A 185 11.10 13.15 -15.38
N GLY A 186 10.06 12.70 -14.67
CA GLY A 186 9.62 11.30 -14.64
C GLY A 186 8.67 10.85 -15.77
N GLN A 187 8.51 11.68 -16.81
CA GLN A 187 7.75 11.35 -18.03
C GLN A 187 6.30 10.87 -17.76
N SER A 188 5.79 9.86 -18.49
CA SER A 188 4.39 9.43 -18.41
C SER A 188 4.02 8.82 -17.05
N ILE A 189 4.94 8.08 -16.42
CA ILE A 189 4.68 7.33 -15.19
C ILE A 189 4.33 8.28 -14.03
N ASN A 190 5.16 9.30 -13.79
CA ASN A 190 4.90 10.27 -12.73
C ASN A 190 3.66 11.13 -13.01
N LYS A 191 3.35 11.38 -14.29
CA LYS A 191 2.10 12.05 -14.68
C LYS A 191 0.89 11.22 -14.33
N ASP A 192 0.91 9.93 -14.63
CA ASP A 192 -0.22 9.03 -14.37
C ASP A 192 -0.38 8.78 -12.86
N LEU A 193 0.73 8.65 -12.12
CA LEU A 193 0.71 8.63 -10.66
C LEU A 193 0.07 9.89 -10.08
N LEU A 194 0.48 11.09 -10.50
CA LEU A 194 -0.12 12.33 -10.02
C LEU A 194 -1.63 12.38 -10.36
N LYS A 195 -2.03 12.00 -11.57
CA LYS A 195 -3.46 11.95 -11.92
C LYS A 195 -4.26 11.02 -11.02
N ASN A 196 -3.73 9.84 -10.72
CA ASN A 196 -4.36 8.87 -9.82
C ASN A 196 -4.44 9.42 -8.39
N MET A 197 -3.40 10.10 -7.92
CA MET A 197 -3.46 10.76 -6.62
C MET A 197 -4.53 11.85 -6.61
N LEU A 198 -4.66 12.64 -7.68
CA LEU A 198 -5.66 13.72 -7.78
C LEU A 198 -7.09 13.25 -8.00
N SER A 199 -7.31 12.02 -8.49
CA SER A 199 -8.66 11.49 -8.70
C SER A 199 -9.36 11.07 -7.40
N ILE A 200 -8.58 10.76 -6.35
CA ILE A 200 -9.09 10.43 -5.02
C ILE A 200 -9.86 11.63 -4.44
N HIS A 201 -11.07 11.43 -3.91
CA HIS A 201 -12.00 12.49 -3.50
C HIS A 201 -11.37 13.53 -2.54
N PHE A 202 -10.48 13.11 -1.64
CA PHE A 202 -9.77 14.01 -0.71
C PHE A 202 -8.69 14.89 -1.38
N ASN A 203 -8.33 14.57 -2.62
CA ASN A 203 -7.36 15.27 -3.47
C ASN A 203 -8.01 15.99 -4.66
N ASN A 204 -9.27 15.66 -4.98
CA ASN A 204 -9.94 16.07 -6.20
C ASN A 204 -10.38 17.54 -6.16
N ASN A 205 -9.76 18.35 -7.04
CA ASN A 205 -10.16 19.61 -7.70
C ASN A 205 -10.91 20.75 -6.97
N LYS A 206 -11.62 20.54 -5.85
CA LYS A 206 -12.20 21.64 -5.06
C LYS A 206 -11.13 22.50 -4.39
N TYR A 207 -9.97 21.91 -4.10
CA TYR A 207 -8.87 22.55 -3.36
C TYR A 207 -7.52 22.51 -4.09
N PHE A 208 -7.44 21.81 -5.23
CA PHE A 208 -6.19 21.62 -5.97
C PHE A 208 -6.48 21.35 -7.45
N SER A 209 -6.35 22.37 -8.30
CA SER A 209 -6.64 22.28 -9.74
C SER A 209 -5.34 22.18 -10.54
N ILE A 210 -5.25 21.21 -11.46
CA ILE A 210 -4.12 21.07 -12.40
C ILE A 210 -3.90 22.37 -13.21
N ARG A 211 -4.98 23.11 -13.53
CA ARG A 211 -4.88 24.41 -14.22
C ARG A 211 -4.16 25.49 -13.40
N GLU A 212 -4.05 25.32 -12.09
CA GLU A 212 -3.26 26.23 -11.26
C GLU A 212 -1.77 25.90 -11.33
N LEU A 213 -1.39 24.63 -11.50
CA LEU A 213 0.00 24.23 -11.72
C LEU A 213 0.60 24.90 -12.98
N GLU A 214 -0.22 25.05 -14.03
CA GLU A 214 0.17 25.74 -15.27
C GLU A 214 0.43 27.24 -15.08
N LYS A 215 -0.11 27.88 -14.03
CA LYS A 215 0.16 29.29 -13.70
C LYS A 215 1.49 29.49 -12.97
N TYR A 216 2.15 28.41 -12.55
CA TYR A 216 3.40 28.44 -11.80
C TYR A 216 4.61 27.90 -12.60
N ARG A 217 4.42 27.65 -13.91
CA ARG A 217 5.52 27.63 -14.89
C ARG A 217 6.08 29.03 -15.07
#